data_AF-A0A661H2S1-F1
#
_entry.id   AF-A0A661H2S1-F1
#
_cell.length_a   1.000
_cell.length_b   1.000
_cell.length_c   1.000
_cell.angle_alpha   90.00
_cell.angle_beta   90.00
_cell.angle_gamma   90.00
#
_symmetry.space_group_name_H-M   'P 1'
#
loop_
_entity.id
_entity.type
_entity.pdbx_description
1 polymer ?
#
loop_
_entity_poly.entity_id
_entity_poly.type
_entity_poly.pdbx_seq_one_letter_code
_entity_poly.pdbx_strand_id
1 'polypeptide(L)'
;MLEQTTAYIEDSMPLLTEHHDRFFPDTCYLTAGDTEKALLSIETQLAHNHLNDWYIVHQMPMYDLIRDEPRYQAAVAERERRIAVQREAIAKMDVGADP
;
A
#
# COMPACT_ATOMS: atom_id res chain seq x y z
N MET A 1 7.01 -13.02 19.01
CA MET A 1 7.09 -11.54 18.95
C MET A 1 6.26 -11.00 17.81
N LEU A 2 6.44 -11.48 16.57
CA LEU A 2 5.63 -11.04 15.41
C LEU A 2 4.12 -11.19 15.63
N GLU A 3 3.65 -12.36 16.08
CA GLU A 3 2.22 -12.59 16.35
C GLU A 3 1.63 -11.63 17.41
N GLN A 4 2.43 -11.30 18.44
CA GLN A 4 2.02 -10.33 19.46
C GLN A 4 1.95 -8.92 18.89
N THR A 5 2.86 -8.57 17.99
CA THR A 5 2.84 -7.27 17.30
C THR A 5 1.63 -7.14 16.39
N THR A 6 1.30 -8.17 15.60
CA THR A 6 0.11 -8.15 14.74
C THR A 6 -1.18 -8.09 15.56
N ALA A 7 -1.28 -8.88 16.63
CA ALA A 7 -2.44 -8.83 17.54
C ALA A 7 -2.58 -7.45 18.21
N TYR A 8 -1.47 -6.84 18.65
CA TYR A 8 -1.51 -5.51 19.24
C TYR A 8 -1.99 -4.43 18.25
N ILE A 9 -1.55 -4.49 16.99
CA ILE A 9 -2.00 -3.56 15.95
C ILE A 9 -3.51 -3.74 15.72
N GLU A 10 -3.98 -4.97 15.58
CA GLU A 10 -5.39 -5.29 15.30
C GLU A 10 -6.32 -4.92 16.46
N ASP A 11 -5.95 -5.31 17.68
CA ASP A 11 -6.85 -5.20 18.84
C ASP A 11 -6.76 -3.83 19.52
N SER A 12 -5.58 -3.22 19.54
CA SER A 12 -5.33 -2.00 20.33
C SER A 12 -5.28 -0.74 19.47
N MET A 13 -5.12 -0.87 18.15
CA MET A 13 -4.93 0.27 17.24
C MET A 13 -5.76 0.14 15.95
N PRO A 14 -7.09 0.00 16.03
CA PRO A 14 -7.93 -0.18 14.83
C PRO A 14 -7.85 1.00 13.85
N LEU A 15 -7.57 2.20 14.35
CA LEU A 15 -7.37 3.38 13.48
C LEU A 15 -6.11 3.27 12.60
N LEU A 16 -5.11 2.46 12.99
CA LEU A 16 -3.94 2.20 12.14
C LEU A 16 -4.26 1.29 10.96
N THR A 17 -5.28 0.44 11.09
CA THR A 17 -5.82 -0.35 9.98
C THR A 17 -6.85 0.41 9.15
N GLU A 18 -7.46 1.48 9.67
CA GLU A 18 -8.40 2.31 8.91
C GLU A 18 -7.68 3.46 8.18
N HIS A 19 -6.68 4.07 8.81
CA HIS A 19 -5.89 5.18 8.30
C HIS A 19 -4.42 4.75 8.14
N HIS A 20 -4.10 4.17 6.98
CA HIS A 20 -2.77 3.65 6.65
C HIS A 20 -1.78 4.76 6.26
N ASP A 21 -1.98 5.97 6.75
CA ASP A 21 -1.27 7.18 6.32
C ASP A 21 0.24 7.11 6.55
N ARG A 22 0.70 6.18 7.40
CA ARG A 22 2.09 6.14 7.90
C ARG A 22 2.70 4.76 8.10
N PHE A 23 1.94 3.68 7.98
CA PHE A 23 2.41 2.33 8.31
C PHE A 23 1.92 1.30 7.29
N PHE A 24 2.74 0.27 7.06
CA PHE A 24 2.52 -0.81 6.11
C PHE A 24 2.27 -2.13 6.87
N PRO A 25 1.08 -2.34 7.46
CA PRO A 25 0.78 -3.56 8.21
C PRO A 25 0.84 -4.81 7.32
N ASP A 26 0.66 -4.66 6.00
CA ASP A 26 0.92 -5.70 5.01
C ASP A 26 2.35 -6.26 5.07
N THR A 27 3.37 -5.45 5.40
CA THR A 27 4.73 -5.98 5.62
C THR A 27 4.81 -6.94 6.81
N CYS A 28 4.08 -6.66 7.89
CA CYS A 28 3.99 -7.52 9.07
C CYS A 28 3.27 -8.82 8.72
N TYR A 29 2.15 -8.73 7.99
CA TYR A 29 1.38 -9.90 7.55
C TYR A 29 2.19 -10.81 6.63
N LEU A 30 2.88 -10.25 5.63
CA LEU A 30 3.75 -11.00 4.74
C LEU A 30 4.90 -11.67 5.49
N THR A 31 5.51 -10.97 6.45
CA THR A 31 6.57 -11.56 7.29
C THR A 31 6.05 -12.70 8.17
N ALA A 32 4.78 -12.64 8.59
CA ALA A 32 4.10 -13.73 9.30
C ALA A 32 3.57 -14.85 8.36
N GLY A 33 3.65 -14.68 7.05
CA GLY A 33 3.10 -15.61 6.05
C GLY A 33 1.59 -15.52 5.85
N ASP A 34 0.92 -14.50 6.40
CA ASP A 34 -0.51 -14.27 6.22
C ASP A 34 -0.77 -13.44 4.95
N THR A 35 -0.74 -14.13 3.80
CA THR A 35 -0.87 -13.47 2.48
C THR A 35 -2.26 -12.88 2.27
N GLU A 36 -3.31 -13.47 2.81
CA GLU A 36 -4.68 -12.96 2.68
C GLU A 36 -4.87 -11.64 3.42
N LYS A 37 -4.40 -11.52 4.67
CA LYS A 37 -4.44 -10.24 5.39
C LYS A 37 -3.58 -9.18 4.72
N ALA A 38 -2.43 -9.56 4.17
CA ALA A 38 -1.59 -8.64 3.41
C ALA A 38 -2.33 -8.08 2.18
N LEU A 39 -2.96 -8.93 1.38
CA LEU A 39 -3.73 -8.51 0.21
C LEU A 39 -4.90 -7.59 0.59
N LEU A 40 -5.63 -7.92 1.65
CA LEU A 40 -6.72 -7.07 2.14
C LEU A 40 -6.23 -5.70 2.60
N SER A 41 -5.09 -5.64 3.30
CA SER A 41 -4.48 -4.37 3.71
C SER A 41 -4.06 -3.53 2.50
N ILE A 42 -3.43 -4.13 1.48
CA ILE A 42 -3.02 -3.43 0.25
C ILE A 42 -4.24 -2.88 -0.50
N GLU A 43 -5.32 -3.67 -0.60
CA GLU A 43 -6.57 -3.24 -1.22
C GLU A 43 -7.23 -2.08 -0.45
N THR A 44 -7.18 -2.11 0.88
CA THR A 44 -7.66 -1.04 1.75
C THR A 44 -6.85 0.25 1.55
N GLN A 45 -5.52 0.14 1.52
CA GLN A 45 -4.62 1.25 1.23
C GLN A 45 -4.93 1.89 -0.13
N LEU A 46 -5.16 1.05 -1.16
CA LEU A 46 -5.55 1.51 -2.49
C LEU A 46 -6.90 2.23 -2.47
N ALA A 47 -7.91 1.69 -1.79
CA ALA A 47 -9.24 2.29 -1.68
C ALA A 47 -9.19 3.69 -1.05
N HIS A 48 -8.30 3.88 -0.07
CA HIS A 48 -8.12 5.16 0.64
C HIS A 48 -7.06 6.08 0.00
N ASN A 49 -6.49 5.68 -1.14
CA ASN A 49 -5.47 6.44 -1.88
C ASN A 49 -4.17 6.68 -1.09
N HIS A 50 -3.82 5.77 -0.18
CA HIS A 50 -2.55 5.77 0.55
C HIS A 50 -1.45 5.14 -0.31
N LEU A 51 -1.07 5.82 -1.40
CA LEU A 51 -0.18 5.27 -2.45
C LEU A 51 1.30 5.65 -2.28
N ASN A 52 1.57 6.46 -1.25
CA ASN A 52 2.91 6.98 -0.95
C ASN A 52 3.82 5.81 -0.57
N ASP A 53 5.10 5.90 -0.94
CA ASP A 53 6.16 4.94 -0.63
C ASP A 53 5.98 3.48 -1.08
N TRP A 54 4.83 3.10 -1.65
CA TRP A 54 4.60 1.77 -2.25
C TRP A 54 5.73 1.34 -3.18
N TYR A 55 6.22 2.26 -4.03
CA TYR A 55 7.33 1.98 -4.95
C TYR A 55 8.60 1.48 -4.23
N ILE A 56 8.84 1.94 -3.00
CA ILE A 56 10.01 1.58 -2.18
C ILE A 56 9.69 0.34 -1.35
N VAL A 57 8.57 0.35 -0.63
CA VAL A 57 8.23 -0.70 0.34
C VAL A 57 7.96 -2.03 -0.35
N HIS A 58 7.29 -2.02 -1.51
CA HIS A 58 6.95 -3.24 -2.24
C HIS A 58 8.16 -3.89 -2.94
N GLN A 59 9.35 -3.29 -2.87
CA GLN A 59 10.60 -3.92 -3.29
C GLN A 59 11.19 -4.85 -2.22
N MET A 60 10.66 -4.82 -1.00
CA MET A 60 11.17 -5.66 0.08
C MET A 60 10.87 -7.16 -0.20
N PRO A 61 11.74 -8.09 0.25
CA PRO A 61 11.64 -9.51 -0.14
C PRO A 61 10.34 -10.22 0.26
N MET A 62 9.67 -9.78 1.35
CA MET A 62 8.44 -10.44 1.78
C MET A 62 7.29 -10.29 0.78
N TYR A 63 7.34 -9.31 -0.14
CA TYR A 63 6.36 -9.18 -1.21
C TYR A 63 6.50 -10.22 -2.31
N ASP A 64 7.63 -10.95 -2.38
CA ASP A 64 7.80 -12.05 -3.33
C ASP A 64 6.77 -13.16 -3.10
N LEU A 65 6.23 -13.27 -1.87
CA LEU A 65 5.16 -14.21 -1.53
C LEU A 65 3.85 -13.94 -2.27
N ILE A 66 3.60 -12.72 -2.72
CA ILE A 66 2.35 -12.31 -3.37
C ILE A 66 2.56 -11.70 -4.76
N ARG A 67 3.78 -11.72 -5.30
CA ARG A 67 4.13 -10.99 -6.52
C ARG A 67 3.37 -11.48 -7.76
N ASP A 68 3.04 -12.76 -7.78
CA ASP A 68 2.26 -13.41 -8.84
C ASP A 68 0.75 -13.49 -8.53
N GLU A 69 0.31 -12.99 -7.36
CA GLU A 69 -1.11 -12.98 -7.00
C GLU A 69 -1.89 -12.00 -7.89
N PRO A 70 -2.98 -12.42 -8.56
CA PRO A 70 -3.75 -11.55 -9.45
C PRO A 70 -4.29 -10.31 -8.74
N ARG A 71 -4.68 -10.43 -7.46
CA ARG A 71 -5.16 -9.33 -6.63
C ARG A 71 -4.07 -8.27 -6.42
N TYR A 72 -2.85 -8.71 -6.12
CA TYR A 72 -1.70 -7.83 -5.96
C TYR A 72 -1.34 -7.12 -7.27
N GLN A 73 -1.28 -7.85 -8.38
CA GLN A 73 -0.98 -7.28 -9.70
C GLN A 73 -2.03 -6.24 -10.12
N ALA A 74 -3.31 -6.51 -9.86
CA ALA A 74 -4.39 -5.57 -10.12
C ALA A 74 -4.25 -4.28 -9.27
N ALA A 75 -3.90 -4.41 -7.98
CA ALA A 75 -3.67 -3.27 -7.11
C ALA A 75 -2.49 -2.40 -7.56
N VAL A 76 -1.39 -3.03 -7.98
CA VAL A 76 -0.22 -2.33 -8.53
C VAL A 76 -0.57 -1.63 -9.85
N ALA A 77 -1.27 -2.29 -10.76
CA ALA A 77 -1.69 -1.69 -12.02
C ALA A 77 -2.60 -0.46 -11.81
N GLU A 78 -3.55 -0.55 -10.88
CA GLU A 78 -4.43 0.57 -10.54
C GLU A 78 -3.66 1.72 -9.89
N ARG A 79 -2.68 1.43 -9.01
CA ARG A 79 -1.79 2.46 -8.47
C ARG A 79 -1.05 3.18 -9.60
N GLU A 80 -0.42 2.46 -10.53
CA GLU A 80 0.34 3.08 -11.62
C GLU A 80 -0.56 3.95 -12.49
N ARG A 81 -1.79 3.51 -12.76
CA ARG A 81 -2.81 4.31 -13.45
C ARG A 81 -3.10 5.62 -12.70
N ARG A 82 -3.30 5.58 -11.38
CA ARG A 82 -3.58 6.77 -10.56
C ARG A 82 -2.40 7.74 -10.52
N ILE A 83 -1.18 7.23 -10.37
CA ILE A 83 0.04 8.05 -10.38
C ILE A 83 0.24 8.72 -11.74
N ALA A 84 -0.01 8.01 -12.85
CA ALA A 84 0.06 8.59 -14.19
C ALA A 84 -0.89 9.78 -14.35
N VAL A 85 -2.14 9.64 -13.90
CA VAL A 85 -3.14 10.73 -13.91
C VAL A 85 -2.68 11.92 -13.06
N GLN A 86 -2.15 11.67 -11.87
CA GLN A 86 -1.62 12.73 -11.00
C GLN A 86 -0.44 13.48 -11.65
N ARG A 87 0.49 12.77 -12.28
CA ARG A 87 1.63 13.37 -12.99
C ARG A 87 1.18 14.25 -14.14
N GLU A 88 0.20 13.79 -14.93
CA GLU A 88 -0.37 14.60 -16.02
C GLU A 88 -1.05 15.87 -15.50
N ALA A 89 -1.75 15.79 -14.36
CA ALA A 89 -2.39 16.94 -13.74
C ALA A 89 -1.36 17.98 -13.28
N ILE A 90 -0.29 17.54 -12.60
CA ILE A 90 0.82 18.42 -12.17
C ILE A 90 1.49 19.06 -13.38
N ALA A 91 1.81 18.30 -14.43
CA ALA A 91 2.44 18.82 -15.64
C ALA A 91 1.61 19.93 -16.32
N LYS A 92 0.28 19.81 -16.30
CA LYS A 92 -0.63 20.85 -16.84
C LYS A 92 -0.68 22.10 -15.95
N MET A 93 -0.52 21.94 -14.64
CA MET A 93 -0.47 23.07 -13.70
C MET A 93 0.84 23.86 -13.85
N ASP A 94 1.97 23.18 -14.05
CA ASP A 94 3.27 23.83 -14.27
C ASP A 94 3.30 24.66 -15.56
N VAL A 95 2.62 24.21 -16.62
CA VAL A 95 2.49 24.98 -17.88
C VAL A 95 1.58 26.22 -17.74
N GLY A 96 0.70 26.24 -16.72
CA GLY A 96 -0.17 27.38 -16.42
C GLY A 96 0.44 28.39 -15.44
N ALA A 97 1.60 28.09 -14.85
CA ALA A 97 2.33 28.98 -13.96
C ALA A 97 3.44 29.71 -14.74
N ASP A 98 3.06 30.72 -15.52
CA ASP A 98 4.02 31.71 -16.05
C ASP A 98 4.42 32.68 -14.91
N PRO A 99 5.68 33.18 -14.83
CA PRO A 99 6.13 34.13 -13.82
C PRO A 99 5.36 35.47 -13.81
#